data_AF-A0A9E5DZE8-F1
#
_entry.id   AF-A0A9E5DZE8-F1
#
_cell.length_a   1.000
_cell.length_b   1.000
_cell.length_c   1.000
_cell.angle_alpha   90.00
_cell.angle_beta   90.00
_cell.angle_gamma   90.00
#
_symmetry.space_group_name_H-M   'P 1'
#
loop_
_entity.id
_entity.type
_entity.pdbx_description
1 polymer ?
#
loop_
_entity_poly.entity_id
_entity_poly.type
_entity_poly.pdbx_seq_one_letter_code
_entity_poly.pdbx_strand_id
1 'polypeptide(L)'
;MRILIATVTAGAGHLQAAALDEAWRSLRPADTVQRVDVLDFTPRLYRKAVADGYLKLVGHAPELYAFVFKKTDNPKLVRKLTRPRRLSARLLAEKLFGIDSE
;
A
#
# COMPACT_ATOMS: atom_id res chain seq x y z
N MET A 1 24.28 -17.75 -7.43
CA MET A 1 22.80 -17.67 -7.47
C MET A 1 22.36 -16.21 -7.67
N ARG A 2 21.12 -15.97 -8.10
CA ARG A 2 20.57 -14.60 -8.25
C ARG A 2 19.55 -14.35 -7.16
N ILE A 3 19.70 -13.23 -6.45
CA ILE A 3 18.92 -12.90 -5.27
C ILE A 3 18.38 -11.49 -5.42
N LEU A 4 17.08 -11.34 -5.15
CA LEU A 4 16.39 -10.07 -5.13
C LEU A 4 15.95 -9.76 -3.69
N ILE A 5 16.41 -8.64 -3.15
CA ILE A 5 15.98 -8.11 -1.86
C ILE A 5 14.96 -7.00 -2.14
N ALA A 6 13.68 -7.33 -2.02
CA ALA A 6 12.58 -6.38 -2.18
C ALA A 6 12.25 -5.69 -0.84
N THR A 7 12.28 -4.36 -0.81
CA THR A 7 12.02 -3.55 0.39
C THR A 7 10.97 -2.46 0.10
N VAL A 8 10.34 -1.87 1.13
CA VAL A 8 9.26 -0.86 1.01
C VAL A 8 9.52 0.33 1.93
N THR A 9 9.68 1.54 1.37
CA THR A 9 10.18 2.74 2.11
C THR A 9 9.09 3.40 2.93
N ALA A 10 8.41 2.59 3.73
CA ALA A 10 7.32 3.00 4.61
C ALA A 10 7.58 2.57 6.07
N GLY A 11 8.85 2.30 6.45
CA GLY A 11 9.20 1.91 7.82
C GLY A 11 10.68 1.53 8.00
N ALA A 12 11.00 0.87 9.12
CA ALA A 12 12.37 0.48 9.49
C ALA A 12 12.97 -0.68 8.63
N GLY A 13 12.15 -1.36 7.83
CA GLY A 13 12.55 -2.51 7.02
C GLY A 13 13.67 -2.21 6.01
N HIS A 14 13.82 -0.96 5.59
CA HIS A 14 14.92 -0.55 4.70
C HIS A 14 16.29 -0.67 5.31
N LEU A 15 16.42 -0.35 6.60
CA LEU A 15 17.68 -0.44 7.32
C LEU A 15 18.11 -1.90 7.45
N GLN A 16 17.13 -2.79 7.71
CA GLN A 16 17.34 -4.23 7.79
C GLN A 16 17.69 -4.82 6.40
N ALA A 17 17.06 -4.34 5.33
CA ALA A 17 17.37 -4.76 3.96
C ALA A 17 18.78 -4.35 3.53
N ALA A 18 19.26 -3.18 3.96
CA ALA A 18 20.64 -2.74 3.70
C ALA A 18 21.66 -3.61 4.45
N ALA A 19 21.42 -3.90 5.74
CA ALA A 19 22.27 -4.79 6.52
C ALA A 19 22.32 -6.22 5.95
N LEU A 20 21.19 -6.71 5.42
CA LEU A 20 21.11 -8.02 4.77
C LEU A 20 21.91 -8.07 3.46
N ASP A 21 21.82 -7.03 2.62
CA ASP A 21 22.60 -6.92 1.37
C ASP A 21 24.10 -6.94 1.66
N GLU A 22 24.54 -6.16 2.65
CA GLU A 22 25.94 -6.11 3.08
C GLU A 22 26.45 -7.45 3.64
N ALA A 23 25.67 -8.07 4.54
CA ALA A 23 26.00 -9.38 5.09
C ALA A 23 26.06 -10.47 3.99
N TRP A 24 25.13 -10.43 3.02
CA TRP A 24 25.09 -11.41 1.94
C TRP A 24 26.30 -11.29 1.02
N ARG A 25 26.65 -10.07 0.62
CA ARG A 25 27.82 -9.80 -0.23
C ARG A 25 29.12 -10.24 0.45
N SER A 26 29.19 -10.08 1.77
CA SER A 26 30.35 -10.50 2.57
C SER A 26 30.48 -12.02 2.67
N LEU A 27 29.38 -12.74 2.88
CA LEU A 27 29.37 -14.19 3.06
C LEU A 27 29.37 -14.97 1.73
N ARG A 28 28.82 -14.39 0.66
CA ARG A 28 28.61 -15.04 -0.64
C ARG A 28 28.93 -14.08 -1.80
N PRO A 29 30.20 -13.71 -2.01
CA PRO A 29 30.59 -12.74 -3.04
C PRO A 29 30.35 -13.23 -4.49
N ALA A 30 30.23 -14.54 -4.69
CA ALA A 30 29.92 -15.14 -6.00
C ALA A 30 28.44 -15.02 -6.39
N ASP A 31 27.55 -14.64 -5.45
CA ASP A 31 26.14 -14.46 -5.72
C ASP A 31 25.84 -13.05 -6.24
N THR A 32 24.89 -12.97 -7.18
CA THR A 32 24.39 -11.68 -7.68
C THR A 32 23.21 -11.24 -6.82
N VAL A 33 23.42 -10.22 -5.99
CA VAL A 33 22.38 -9.63 -5.13
C VAL A 33 21.94 -8.29 -5.72
N GLN A 34 20.63 -8.12 -5.89
CA GLN A 34 20.00 -6.87 -6.28
C GLN A 34 19.01 -6.44 -5.20
N ARG A 35 19.15 -5.22 -4.68
CA ARG A 35 18.21 -4.62 -3.75
C ARG A 35 17.34 -3.62 -4.48
N VAL A 36 16.02 -3.69 -4.28
CA VAL A 36 15.07 -2.81 -4.96
C VAL A 36 13.97 -2.35 -4.01
N ASP A 37 13.66 -1.05 -4.02
CA ASP A 37 12.47 -0.52 -3.36
C ASP A 37 11.26 -0.74 -4.27
N VAL A 38 10.28 -1.52 -3.80
CA VAL A 38 9.06 -1.80 -4.56
C VAL A 38 8.28 -0.51 -4.83
N LEU A 39 8.42 0.51 -3.97
CA LEU A 39 7.80 1.80 -4.20
C LEU A 39 8.40 2.55 -5.40
N ASP A 40 9.60 2.21 -5.90
CA ASP A 40 10.19 2.82 -7.11
C ASP A 40 9.36 2.52 -8.35
N PHE A 41 8.63 1.40 -8.35
CA PHE A 41 7.76 1.01 -9.45
C PHE A 41 6.33 1.52 -9.29
N THR A 42 6.06 2.33 -8.27
CA THR A 42 4.74 2.92 -8.04
C THR A 42 4.71 4.39 -8.42
N PRO A 43 3.56 4.93 -8.85
CA PRO A 43 3.43 6.36 -9.11
C PRO A 43 3.85 7.19 -7.89
N ARG A 44 4.52 8.33 -8.11
CA ARG A 44 5.05 9.18 -7.02
C ARG A 44 4.00 9.58 -5.99
N LEU A 45 2.75 9.81 -6.41
CA LEU A 45 1.64 10.08 -5.50
C LEU A 45 1.31 8.88 -4.61
N TYR A 46 1.31 7.66 -5.16
CA TYR A 46 1.05 6.44 -4.42
C TYR A 46 2.14 6.20 -3.37
N ARG A 47 3.41 6.32 -3.78
CA ARG A 47 4.56 6.29 -2.87
C ARG A 47 4.39 7.28 -1.72
N LYS A 48 4.02 8.53 -2.00
CA LYS A 48 3.84 9.57 -0.97
C LYS A 48 2.63 9.28 -0.06
N ALA A 49 1.51 8.85 -0.62
CA ALA A 49 0.30 8.52 0.15
C ALA A 49 0.51 7.30 1.06
N VAL A 50 1.22 6.28 0.57
CA VAL A 50 1.47 5.05 1.34
C VAL A 50 2.60 5.26 2.35
N ALA A 51 3.75 5.79 1.93
CA ALA A 51 4.88 6.01 2.83
C ALA A 51 4.56 7.08 3.88
N ASP A 52 4.19 8.30 3.46
CA ASP A 52 3.98 9.40 4.40
C ASP A 52 2.61 9.31 5.07
N GLY A 53 1.57 8.92 4.32
CA GLY A 53 0.20 8.92 4.83
C GLY A 53 -0.03 7.83 5.87
N TYR A 54 0.42 6.59 5.62
CA TYR A 54 0.29 5.50 6.58
C TYR A 54 1.14 5.76 7.84
N LEU A 55 2.42 6.12 7.68
CA LEU A 55 3.30 6.39 8.82
C LEU A 55 2.81 7.56 9.67
N LYS A 56 2.31 8.65 9.06
CA LYS A 56 1.74 9.78 9.82
C LYS A 56 0.46 9.37 10.54
N LEU A 57 -0.42 8.60 9.90
CA LEU A 57 -1.67 8.15 10.50
C LEU A 57 -1.41 7.26 11.72
N VAL A 58 -0.53 6.27 11.59
CA VAL A 58 -0.19 5.36 12.69
C VAL A 58 0.59 6.08 13.79
N GLY A 59 1.50 7.00 13.43
CA GLY A 59 2.33 7.73 14.39
C GLY A 59 1.58 8.83 15.16
N HIS A 60 0.64 9.54 14.54
CA HIS A 60 -0.09 10.65 15.18
C HIS A 60 -1.45 10.25 15.72
N ALA A 61 -2.09 9.23 15.14
CA ALA A 61 -3.45 8.84 15.51
C ALA A 61 -3.62 7.31 15.52
N PRO A 62 -2.91 6.59 16.40
CA PRO A 62 -3.07 5.14 16.55
C PRO A 62 -4.51 4.74 16.90
N GLU A 63 -5.24 5.59 17.64
CA GLU A 63 -6.67 5.37 17.94
C GLU A 63 -7.56 5.52 16.70
N LEU A 64 -7.22 6.42 15.76
CA LEU A 64 -7.93 6.56 14.50
C LEU A 64 -7.70 5.32 13.63
N TYR A 65 -6.47 4.81 13.59
CA TYR A 65 -6.17 3.54 12.91
C TYR A 65 -6.92 2.37 13.56
N ALA A 66 -6.93 2.28 14.89
CA ALA A 66 -7.68 1.26 15.63
C ALA A 66 -9.19 1.35 15.40
N PHE A 67 -9.75 2.57 15.32
CA PHE A 67 -11.16 2.80 15.01
C PHE A 67 -11.51 2.36 13.59
N VAL A 68 -10.69 2.73 12.60
CA VAL A 68 -10.85 2.29 11.21
C VAL A 68 -10.77 0.77 11.12
N PHE A 69 -9.78 0.16 11.77
CA PHE A 69 -9.62 -1.29 11.78
C PHE A 69 -10.84 -1.97 12.41
N LYS A 70 -11.28 -1.53 13.58
CA LYS A 70 -12.47 -2.05 14.30
C LYS A 70 -13.77 -1.92 13.49
N LYS A 71 -13.90 -0.86 12.68
CA LYS A 71 -15.02 -0.68 11.75
C LYS A 71 -14.94 -1.59 10.53
N THR A 72 -13.73 -1.86 10.04
CA THR A 72 -13.47 -2.65 8.83
C THR A 72 -13.46 -4.16 9.11
N ASP A 73 -13.19 -4.55 10.36
CA ASP A 73 -13.20 -5.94 10.85
C ASP A 73 -14.62 -6.52 11.02
N ASN A 74 -15.66 -5.70 10.84
CA ASN A 74 -17.04 -6.16 10.80
C ASN A 74 -17.53 -6.33 9.35
N PRO A 75 -17.57 -7.56 8.81
CA PRO A 75 -17.97 -7.81 7.42
C PRO A 75 -19.40 -7.34 7.10
N LYS A 76 -20.30 -7.22 8.10
CA LYS A 76 -21.64 -6.67 7.91
C LYS A 76 -21.62 -5.15 7.71
N LEU A 77 -20.69 -4.43 8.36
CA LEU A 77 -20.52 -2.98 8.19
C LEU A 77 -19.83 -2.67 6.85
N VAL A 78 -18.79 -3.42 6.49
CA VAL A 78 -18.15 -3.30 5.16
C VAL A 78 -19.17 -3.52 4.05
N ARG A 79 -20.05 -4.52 4.18
CA ARG A 79 -21.14 -4.77 3.22
C ARG A 79 -22.16 -3.63 3.19
N LYS A 80 -22.51 -3.01 4.32
CA LYS A 80 -23.40 -1.82 4.36
C LYS A 80 -22.75 -0.57 3.74
N LEU A 81 -21.46 -0.35 3.98
CA LEU A 81 -20.70 0.78 3.44
C LEU A 81 -20.44 0.65 1.93
N THR A 82 -20.31 -0.58 1.43
CA THR A 82 -20.16 -0.87 0.00
C THR A 82 -21.49 -1.00 -0.74
N ARG A 83 -22.64 -1.06 -0.06
CA ARG A 83 -23.97 -1.12 -0.69
C ARG A 83 -24.28 0.03 -1.65
N PRO A 84 -23.98 1.31 -1.35
CA PRO A 84 -24.24 2.39 -2.29
C PRO A 84 -23.29 2.42 -3.49
N ARG A 85 -22.30 1.52 -3.59
CA ARG A 85 -21.41 1.44 -4.77
C ARG A 85 -22.17 1.24 -6.08
N ARG A 86 -23.26 0.48 -6.07
CA ARG A 86 -24.06 0.24 -7.29
C ARG A 86 -24.83 1.48 -7.73
N LEU A 87 -25.34 2.28 -6.79
CA LEU A 87 -26.05 3.52 -7.08
C LEU A 87 -25.09 4.61 -7.54
N SER A 88 -23.97 4.76 -6.85
CA SER A 88 -22.93 5.73 -7.21
C SER A 88 -22.25 5.38 -8.54
N ALA A 89 -22.02 4.10 -8.84
CA ALA A 89 -21.54 3.68 -10.15
C ALA A 89 -22.55 3.96 -11.28
N ARG A 90 -23.86 3.81 -11.02
CA ARG A 90 -24.91 4.18 -11.98
C ARG A 90 -24.96 5.69 -12.23
N LEU A 91 -24.99 6.50 -11.17
CA LEU A 91 -25.02 7.97 -11.30
C LEU A 91 -23.75 8.52 -11.97
N LEU A 92 -22.59 7.92 -11.68
CA LEU A 92 -21.35 8.29 -12.33
C LEU A 92 -21.32 7.85 -13.81
N ALA A 93 -21.88 6.67 -14.12
CA ALA A 93 -22.02 6.21 -15.50
C ALA A 93 -23.02 7.05 -16.30
N GLU A 94 -24.18 7.41 -15.74
CA GLU A 94 -25.13 8.35 -16.34
C GLU A 94 -24.49 9.71 -16.58
N LYS A 95 -23.74 10.24 -15.60
CA LYS A 95 -23.09 11.54 -15.72
C LYS A 95 -21.90 11.57 -16.68
N LEU A 96 -21.20 10.44 -16.85
CA LEU A 96 -20.03 10.34 -17.76
C LEU A 96 -20.39 9.88 -19.17
N PHE A 97 -21.45 9.09 -19.33
CA PHE A 97 -21.83 8.49 -20.61
C PHE A 97 -23.17 8.99 -21.17
N GLY A 98 -23.92 9.82 -20.44
CA GLY A 98 -25.10 10.53 -20.96
C GLY A 98 -26.14 9.61 -21.62
N ILE A 99 -26.37 8.42 -21.04
CA ILE A 99 -27.42 7.52 -21.53
C ILE A 99 -28.69 7.84 -20.77
N ASP A 100 -29.49 8.76 -21.32
CA ASP A 100 -30.90 8.88 -20.99
C ASP A 100 -31.61 7.62 -21.52
N SER A 101 -32.02 6.74 -20.63
CA SER A 101 -32.94 5.64 -20.97
C SER A 101 -34.35 6.03 -20.54
N GLU A 102 -35.18 6.39 -21.51
CA GLU A 102 -36.66 6.31 -21.42
C GLU A 102 -37.11 4.90 -20.99
#